data_AF-A0A6N6W0R9-F1
#
_entry.id   AF-A0A6N6W0R9-F1
#
_cell.length_a   1.000
_cell.length_b   1.000
_cell.length_c   1.000
_cell.angle_alpha   90.00
_cell.angle_beta   90.00
_cell.angle_gamma   90.00
#
_symmetry.space_group_name_H-M   'P 1'
#
loop_
_entity.id
_entity.type
_entity.pdbx_description
1 polymer ?
#
loop_
_entity_poly.entity_id
_entity_poly.type
_entity_poly.pdbx_seq_one_letter_code
_entity_poly.pdbx_strand_id
1 'polypeptide(L)' 'MISAEGLKEIDRAIAKYPADQKQSAVMSALATAQEEHGWLSPELMQFVADYLGMPAVAVQEVATFYTMDETSPVGK' A
#
# COMPACT_ATOMS: atom_id res chain seq x y z
N MET A 1 -8.29 7.66 -2.88
CA MET A 1 -9.12 6.43 -2.86
C MET A 1 -8.68 5.62 -4.07
N ILE A 2 -8.24 4.38 -3.86
CA ILE A 2 -7.69 3.52 -4.91
C ILE A 2 -8.82 3.07 -5.85
N SER A 3 -8.52 2.95 -7.15
CA SER A 3 -9.50 2.53 -8.15
C SER A 3 -9.97 1.07 -7.95
N ALA A 4 -11.08 0.69 -8.58
CA ALA A 4 -11.57 -0.69 -8.52
C ALA A 4 -10.59 -1.70 -9.15
N GLU A 5 -9.85 -1.28 -10.17
CA GLU A 5 -8.77 -2.04 -10.78
C GLU A 5 -7.59 -2.22 -9.81
N GLY A 6 -7.16 -1.14 -9.14
CA GLY A 6 -6.10 -1.21 -8.14
C GLY A 6 -6.46 -2.15 -6.99
N LEU A 7 -7.69 -2.08 -6.47
CA LEU A 7 -8.17 -2.99 -5.43
C LEU A 7 -8.11 -4.47 -5.86
N LYS A 8 -8.41 -4.79 -7.13
CA LYS A 8 -8.27 -6.16 -7.63
C LYS A 8 -6.82 -6.63 -7.65
N GLU A 9 -5.87 -5.77 -7.99
CA GLU A 9 -4.44 -6.12 -7.93
C GLU A 9 -3.98 -6.33 -6.49
N ILE A 10 -4.45 -5.51 -5.56
CA ILE A 10 -4.20 -5.69 -4.13
C ILE A 10 -4.78 -7.02 -3.65
N ASP A 11 -6.01 -7.36 -4.01
CA ASP A 11 -6.64 -8.64 -3.65
C ASP A 11 -5.89 -9.84 -4.21
N ARG A 12 -5.38 -9.74 -5.45
CA ARG A 12 -4.51 -10.76 -6.04
C ARG A 12 -3.21 -10.91 -5.26
N ALA A 13 -2.64 -9.82 -4.76
CA ALA A 13 -1.45 -9.87 -3.92
C ALA A 13 -1.76 -10.51 -2.56
N ILE A 14 -2.87 -10.13 -1.91
CA ILE A 14 -3.34 -10.71 -0.65
C ILE A 14 -3.56 -12.21 -0.80
N ALA A 15 -4.16 -12.66 -1.90
CA ALA A 15 -4.44 -14.07 -2.16
C ALA A 15 -3.18 -14.97 -2.27
N LYS A 16 -1.97 -14.38 -2.41
CA LYS A 16 -0.70 -15.12 -2.38
C LYS A 16 -0.29 -15.51 -0.96
N TYR A 17 -0.90 -14.90 0.05
CA TYR A 17 -0.57 -15.12 1.45
C TYR A 17 -1.71 -15.83 2.19
N PRO A 18 -1.39 -16.54 3.28
CA PRO A 18 -2.40 -17.06 4.21
C PRO A 18 -3.35 -15.95 4.70
N ALA A 19 -4.61 -16.31 4.98
CA ALA A 19 -5.66 -15.36 5.35
C ALA A 19 -5.37 -14.59 6.65
N ASP A 20 -4.52 -15.14 7.51
CA ASP A 20 -4.00 -14.55 8.76
C ASP A 20 -2.74 -13.69 8.54
N GLN A 21 -2.17 -13.67 7.34
CA GLN A 21 -0.93 -12.97 6.99
C GLN A 21 -1.12 -11.97 5.85
N LYS A 22 -2.30 -11.36 5.73
CA LYS A 22 -2.60 -10.35 4.71
C LYS A 22 -1.65 -9.15 4.74
N GLN A 23 -1.12 -8.81 5.92
CA GLN A 23 -0.10 -7.77 6.13
C GLN A 23 1.16 -7.98 5.26
N SER A 24 1.49 -9.21 4.87
CA SER A 24 2.62 -9.48 3.98
C SER A 24 2.44 -8.91 2.57
N ALA A 25 1.21 -8.58 2.18
CA ALA A 25 0.90 -7.92 0.91
C ALA A 25 1.08 -6.40 0.94
N VAL A 26 1.51 -5.81 2.06
CA VAL A 26 1.65 -4.35 2.25
C VAL A 26 2.51 -3.69 1.17
N MET A 27 3.64 -4.29 0.80
CA MET A 27 4.50 -3.72 -0.25
C MET A 27 3.80 -3.72 -1.62
N SER A 28 3.09 -4.79 -1.96
CA SER A 28 2.32 -4.84 -3.21
C SER A 28 1.17 -3.84 -3.20
N ALA A 29 0.52 -3.65 -2.04
CA ALA A 29 -0.55 -2.68 -1.90
C ALA A 29 -0.07 -1.24 -2.04
N LEU A 30 1.08 -0.91 -1.44
CA LEU A 30 1.71 0.40 -1.57
C LEU A 30 2.19 0.65 -3.01
N ALA A 31 2.82 -0.33 -3.65
CA ALA A 31 3.24 -0.22 -5.04
C ALA A 31 2.07 0.09 -5.98
N THR A 32 0.93 -0.61 -5.84
CA THR A 32 -0.28 -0.33 -6.62
C THR A 32 -0.83 1.07 -6.34
N ALA A 33 -0.87 1.49 -5.07
CA ALA A 33 -1.34 2.83 -4.71
C ALA A 33 -0.44 3.94 -5.30
N GLN A 34 0.88 3.73 -5.28
CA GLN A 34 1.85 4.67 -5.84
C GLN A 34 1.79 4.71 -7.37
N GLU A 35 1.56 3.59 -8.04
CA GLU A 35 1.41 3.55 -9.50
C GLU A 35 0.19 4.36 -9.97
N GLU A 36 -0.93 4.31 -9.22
CA GLU A 36 -2.13 5.10 -9.54
C GLU A 36 -1.98 6.59 -9.23
N HIS A 37 -1.32 6.94 -8.14
CA HIS A 37 -1.31 8.31 -7.60
C HIS A 37 0.03 9.06 -7.77
N GLY A 38 1.08 8.37 -8.20
CA GLY A 38 2.45 8.88 -8.37
C GLY A 38 3.27 8.96 -7.08
N TRP A 39 2.63 9.06 -5.92
CA TRP A 39 3.27 9.13 -4.59
C TRP A 39 2.30 8.64 -3.51
N LEU A 40 2.83 8.27 -2.35
CA LEU A 40 2.08 7.72 -1.23
C LEU A 40 1.72 8.80 -0.21
N SER A 41 0.53 9.39 -0.35
CA SER A 41 0.01 10.33 0.64
C SER A 41 -0.34 9.63 1.96
N PRO A 42 -0.36 10.37 3.10
CA PRO A 42 -0.81 9.82 4.38
C PRO A 42 -2.20 9.16 4.33
N GLU A 43 -3.10 9.73 3.52
CA GLU A 43 -4.46 9.22 3.31
C GLU A 43 -4.47 7.87 2.56
N LEU A 44 -3.56 7.70 1.59
CA LEU A 44 -3.40 6.43 0.88
C LEU A 44 -2.79 5.36 1.79
N MET A 45 -1.79 5.71 2.59
CA MET A 45 -1.21 4.79 3.57
C MET A 45 -2.24 4.36 4.61
N GLN A 46 -3.07 5.28 5.10
CA GLN A 46 -4.18 4.96 6.00
C GLN A 46 -5.19 4.01 5.33
N PHE A 47 -5.56 4.28 4.08
CA PHE A 47 -6.47 3.43 3.34
C PHE A 47 -5.93 2.00 3.18
N VAL A 48 -4.65 1.86 2.82
CA VAL A 48 -3.97 0.55 2.70
C VAL A 48 -3.94 -0.18 4.05
N ALA A 49 -3.67 0.54 5.14
CA ALA A 49 -3.68 -0.01 6.49
C ALA A 49 -5.05 -0.59 6.87
N ASP A 50 -6.12 0.19 6.64
CA ASP A 50 -7.50 -0.23 6.90
C ASP A 50 -7.88 -1.43 6.02
N TYR A 51 -7.43 -1.44 4.76
CA TYR A 51 -7.71 -2.52 3.82
C TYR A 51 -7.05 -3.85 4.21
N LEU A 52 -5.80 -3.79 4.68
CA LEU A 52 -5.05 -4.97 5.13
C LEU A 52 -5.36 -5.37 6.58
N GLY A 53 -6.11 -4.54 7.30
CA GLY A 53 -6.45 -4.76 8.71
C GLY A 53 -5.23 -4.64 9.63
N MET A 54 -4.31 -3.73 9.33
CA MET A 54 -3.08 -3.51 10.09
C MET A 54 -2.94 -2.06 10.54
N PRO A 55 -2.10 -1.76 11.56
CA PRO A 55 -1.90 -0.39 12.01
C PRO A 55 -1.27 0.50 10.92
N ALA A 56 -1.75 1.73 10.77
CA ALA A 56 -1.19 2.69 9.82
C ALA A 56 0.28 3.00 10.07
N VAL A 57 0.72 2.97 11.33
CA VAL A 57 2.15 3.13 11.69
C VAL A 57 3.01 2.03 11.07
N ALA A 58 2.53 0.79 11.00
CA ALA A 58 3.27 -0.30 10.38
C ALA A 58 3.38 -0.13 8.86
N VAL A 59 2.34 0.43 8.23
CA VAL A 59 2.38 0.80 6.80
C VAL A 59 3.38 1.93 6.56
N GLN A 60 3.39 2.95 7.42
CA GLN A 60 4.37 4.04 7.36
C GLN A 60 5.80 3.57 7.58
N GLU A 61 6.02 2.66 8.52
CA GLU A 61 7.33 2.04 8.74
C GLU A 61 7.81 1.31 7.49
N VAL A 62 6.94 0.54 6.82
CA VAL A 62 7.29 -0.12 5.56
C VAL A 62 7.60 0.91 4.46
N ALA A 63 6.74 1.91 4.28
CA ALA A 63 6.91 2.94 3.26
C ALA A 63 8.17 3.80 3.47
N THR A 64 8.61 3.97 4.71
CA THR A 64 9.84 4.71 5.04
C THR A 64 11.08 3.83 5.06
N PHE A 65 10.93 2.54 5.33
CA PHE A 65 12.02 1.56 5.34
C PHE A 65 12.49 1.22 3.92
N TYR A 66 11.56 1.09 2.97
CA TYR A 66 11.89 0.86 1.57
C TYR A 66 12.04 2.19 0.83
N THR A 67 13.27 2.53 0.45
CA THR A 67 13.65 3.75 -0.29
C THR A 67 13.03 3.89 -1.69
N MET A 68 12.18 2.95 -2.11
CA MET A 68 11.49 2.96 -3.40
C MET A 68 10.13 3.67 -3.33
N ASP A 69 9.61 3.85 -2.12
CA ASP A 69 8.29 4.44 -1.87
C ASP A 69 8.42 5.97 -1.71
N GLU A 70 7.82 6.71 -2.65
CA GLU A 70 7.88 8.17 -2.65
C GLU A 70 6.81 8.71 -1.70
N THR A 71 7.21 8.97 -0.46
CA THR A 71 6.33 9.50 0.61
C THR A 71 6.12 11.02 0.52
N SER A 72 6.69 11.67 -0.49
CA SER A 72 6.54 13.09 -0.79
C SER A 72 6.41 13.29 -2.29
N PRO A 73 5.80 14.40 -2.76
CA PRO A 73 5.67 14.67 -4.18
C PRO A 73 7.07 14.78 -4.79
N VAL A 74 7.44 13.83 -5.65
CA VAL A 74 8.64 13.95 -6.47
C VAL A 74 8.35 14.81 -7.68
N GLY A 75 9.26 15.75 -7.96
CA GLY A 75 9.22 16.54 -9.19
C GLY A 75 9.37 15.64 -10.41
N LYS A 76 8.53 15.84 -11.42
CA LYS A 76 8.66 15.21 -12.74
C LYS A 76 9.89 15.71 -13.49
#